data_AF-A0A959CSI0-F1
#
_entry.id   AF-A0A959CSI0-F1
#
_cell.length_a   1.000
_cell.length_b   1.000
_cell.length_c   1.000
_cell.angle_alpha   90.00
_cell.angle_beta   90.00
_cell.angle_gamma   90.00
#
_symmetry.space_group_name_H-M   'P 1'
#
loop_
_entity.id
_entity.type
_entity.pdbx_description
1 polymer ?
#
loop_
_entity_poly.entity_id
_entity_poly.type
_entity_poly.pdbx_seq_one_letter_code
_entity_poly.pdbx_strand_id
1 'polypeptide(L)'
;MFLCPVIIQEILQGIRSDEGYESVRDSILAFPVPDWNPVEAAIAAAQLYRDLRKKGITIRKSNDCLIAAFAQQFGLKVLHRDRDFSVMAAEGIIQVVGFEEK
;
A
#
# COMPACT_ATOMS: atom_id res chain seq x y z
N MET A 1 9.29 9.40 -2.77
CA MET A 1 8.29 8.34 -2.99
C MET A 1 8.82 7.08 -2.32
N PHE A 2 7.97 6.36 -1.58
CA PHE A 2 8.33 5.11 -0.90
C PHE A 2 7.54 3.97 -1.51
N LEU A 3 8.09 2.75 -1.48
CA LEU A 3 7.38 1.55 -1.92
C LEU A 3 7.25 0.56 -0.78
N CYS A 4 6.04 0.06 -0.56
CA CYS A 4 5.80 -1.06 0.34
C CYS A 4 6.20 -2.38 -0.36
N PRO A 5 6.66 -3.41 0.38
CA PRO A 5 7.00 -4.70 -0.21
C PRO A 5 5.88 -5.31 -1.07
N VAL A 6 4.62 -5.16 -0.67
CA VAL A 6 3.48 -5.65 -1.46
C VAL A 6 3.24 -4.88 -2.75
N ILE A 7 3.59 -3.58 -2.81
CA ILE A 7 3.50 -2.81 -4.05
C ILE A 7 4.57 -3.28 -5.03
N ILE A 8 5.79 -3.57 -4.54
CA ILE A 8 6.87 -4.16 -5.35
C ILE A 8 6.41 -5.50 -5.92
N GLN A 9 5.85 -6.37 -5.09
CA GLN A 9 5.33 -7.66 -5.51
C GLN A 9 4.26 -7.52 -6.61
N GLU A 10 3.26 -6.65 -6.41
CA GLU A 10 2.17 -6.45 -7.37
C GLU A 10 2.67 -5.88 -8.71
N ILE A 11 3.60 -4.92 -8.69
CA ILE A 11 4.19 -4.36 -9.91
C ILE A 11 4.91 -5.45 -10.70
N LEU A 12 5.78 -6.21 -10.03
CA LEU A 12 6.60 -7.23 -10.69
C LEU A 12 5.76 -8.39 -11.23
N GLN A 13 4.72 -8.81 -10.50
CA GLN A 13 3.77 -9.83 -10.97
C GLN A 13 2.96 -9.40 -12.20
N GLY A 14 2.84 -8.09 -12.44
CA GLY A 14 2.18 -7.55 -13.62
C GLY A 14 3.00 -7.62 -14.91
N ILE A 15 4.30 -7.89 -14.83
CA ILE A 15 5.20 -7.90 -16.00
C ILE A 15 5.28 -9.29 -16.61
N ARG A 16 5.10 -9.39 -17.93
CA ARG A 16 5.02 -10.67 -18.65
C ARG A 16 6.34 -11.20 -19.20
N SER A 17 7.29 -10.32 -19.53
CA SER A 17 8.59 -10.70 -20.09
C SER A 17 9.67 -10.64 -19.03
N ASP A 18 10.61 -11.58 -19.08
CA ASP A 18 11.74 -11.62 -18.14
C ASP A 18 12.62 -10.38 -18.26
N GLU A 19 12.91 -9.93 -19.49
CA GLU A 19 13.67 -8.70 -19.73
C GLU A 19 12.98 -7.46 -19.13
N GLY A 20 11.65 -7.39 -19.27
CA GLY A 20 10.85 -6.32 -18.67
C GLY A 20 10.84 -6.40 -17.16
N TYR A 21 10.75 -7.61 -16.60
CA TYR A 21 10.75 -7.86 -15.17
C TYR A 21 12.04 -7.34 -14.53
N GLU A 22 13.20 -7.70 -15.10
CA GLU A 22 14.51 -7.29 -14.59
C GLU A 22 14.67 -5.76 -14.65
N SER A 23 14.32 -5.15 -15.78
CA SER A 23 14.39 -3.69 -15.96
C SER A 23 13.51 -2.93 -14.98
N VAL A 24 12.27 -3.40 -14.77
CA VAL A 24 11.33 -2.79 -13.81
C VAL A 24 11.81 -3.01 -12.38
N ARG A 25 12.28 -4.20 -12.03
CA ARG A 25 12.82 -4.51 -10.69
C ARG A 25 13.92 -3.55 -10.31
N ASP A 26 14.91 -3.37 -11.18
CA ASP A 26 16.05 -2.51 -10.88
C ASP A 26 15.62 -1.05 -10.74
N SER A 27 14.63 -0.62 -11.54
CA SER A 27 14.06 0.73 -11.47
C SER A 27 13.28 0.98 -10.18
N ILE A 28 12.43 0.04 -9.74
CA ILE A 28 11.59 0.24 -8.55
C ILE A 28 12.36 0.06 -7.24
N LEU A 29 13.40 -0.79 -7.22
CA LEU A 29 14.26 -0.96 -6.05
C LEU A 29 15.18 0.25 -5.78
N ALA A 30 15.24 1.22 -6.69
CA ALA A 30 15.87 2.51 -6.44
C ALA A 30 15.07 3.39 -5.45
N PHE A 31 13.78 3.11 -5.24
CA PHE A 31 12.98 3.82 -4.24
C PHE A 31 13.20 3.25 -2.83
N PRO A 32 13.20 4.09 -1.79
CA PRO A 32 13.31 3.62 -0.41
C PRO A 32 12.13 2.73 -0.03
N VAL A 33 12.44 1.60 0.61
CA VAL A 33 11.48 0.67 1.21
C VAL A 33 11.54 0.86 2.72
N PRO A 34 10.45 1.25 3.40
CA PRO A 34 10.43 1.36 4.84
C PRO A 34 10.74 0.01 5.49
N ASP A 35 11.70 0.00 6.42
CA ASP A 35 12.06 -1.19 7.18
C ASP A 35 11.06 -1.38 8.32
N TRP A 36 10.22 -2.41 8.19
CA TRP A 36 9.27 -2.82 9.21
C TRP A 36 9.25 -4.34 9.31
N ASN A 37 9.25 -4.86 10.54
CA ASN A 37 9.10 -6.27 10.77
C ASN A 37 7.84 -6.80 10.06
N PRO A 38 7.95 -7.82 9.19
CA PRO A 38 6.83 -8.26 8.35
C PRO A 38 5.69 -8.89 9.17
N VAL A 39 5.98 -9.52 10.31
CA VAL A 39 4.96 -10.10 11.19
C VAL A 39 4.19 -8.99 11.90
N GLU A 40 4.88 -7.97 12.42
CA GLU A 40 4.23 -6.81 13.03
C GLU A 40 3.37 -6.04 12.03
N ALA A 41 3.88 -5.83 10.80
CA ALA A 41 3.14 -5.19 9.72
C ALA A 41 1.86 -5.97 9.37
N ALA A 42 1.96 -7.31 9.29
CA ALA A 42 0.80 -8.17 9.04
C ALA A 42 -0.23 -8.11 10.18
N ILE A 43 0.21 -8.09 11.45
CA ILE A 43 -0.68 -7.96 12.61
C ILE A 43 -1.38 -6.59 12.58
N ALA A 44 -0.65 -5.50 12.33
CA ALA A 44 -1.21 -4.16 12.24
C ALA A 44 -2.26 -4.05 11.12
N ALA A 45 -1.96 -4.60 9.93
CA ALA A 45 -2.90 -4.63 8.81
C ALA A 45 -4.17 -5.44 9.14
N ALA A 46 -4.03 -6.59 9.81
CA ALA A 46 -5.15 -7.40 10.24
C ALA A 46 -6.02 -6.68 11.28
N GLN A 47 -5.40 -5.98 12.23
CA GLN A 47 -6.10 -5.18 13.21
C GLN A 47 -6.88 -4.04 12.55
N LEU A 48 -6.25 -3.31 11.63
CA LEU A 48 -6.88 -2.25 10.85
C LEU A 48 -8.13 -2.76 10.10
N TYR A 49 -8.01 -3.89 9.39
CA TYR A 49 -9.13 -4.52 8.70
C TYR A 49 -10.28 -4.86 9.65
N ARG A 50 -9.95 -5.45 10.82
CA ARG A 50 -10.96 -5.82 11.83
C ARG A 50 -11.70 -4.61 12.36
N ASP A 51 -11.01 -3.50 12.59
CA ASP A 51 -11.62 -2.28 13.14
C ASP A 51 -12.51 -1.58 12.11
N LEU A 52 -12.10 -1.52 10.84
CA LEU A 52 -12.97 -1.10 9.74
C LEU A 52 -14.22 -1.97 9.62
N ARG A 53 -14.05 -3.29 9.71
CA ARG A 53 -15.18 -4.23 9.61
C ARG A 53 -16.18 -4.08 10.74
N LYS A 54 -15.73 -3.80 11.97
CA LYS A 54 -16.62 -3.50 13.10
C LYS A 54 -17.47 -2.25 12.85
N LYS A 55 -16.97 -1.31 12.06
CA LYS A 55 -17.71 -0.11 11.61
C LYS A 55 -18.62 -0.37 10.40
N GLY A 56 -18.73 -1.61 9.92
CA GLY A 56 -19.48 -1.95 8.71
C GLY A 56 -18.76 -1.67 7.40
N ILE A 57 -17.48 -1.30 7.44
CA ILE A 57 -16.65 -1.01 6.26
C ILE A 57 -15.83 -2.25 5.93
N THR A 58 -16.00 -2.80 4.74
CA THR A 58 -15.22 -3.95 4.27
C THR A 58 -14.28 -3.50 3.15
N ILE A 59 -12.98 -3.67 3.37
CA ILE A 59 -11.95 -3.40 2.36
C ILE A 59 -11.80 -4.62 1.46
N ARG A 60 -11.70 -4.40 0.14
CA ARG A 60 -11.79 -5.47 -0.86
C ARG A 60 -10.51 -6.29 -0.95
N LYS A 61 -9.35 -5.67 -0.71
CA LYS A 61 -8.04 -6.32 -0.83
C LYS A 61 -7.28 -6.25 0.49
N SER A 62 -6.77 -7.40 0.95
CA SER A 62 -5.95 -7.46 2.17
C SER A 62 -4.68 -6.60 2.06
N ASN A 63 -4.10 -6.50 0.86
CA ASN A 63 -2.90 -5.68 0.62
C ASN A 63 -3.17 -4.18 0.83
N ASP A 64 -4.39 -3.69 0.60
CA ASP A 64 -4.72 -2.28 0.83
C ASP A 64 -4.61 -1.92 2.32
N CYS A 65 -5.03 -2.83 3.20
CA CYS A 65 -4.85 -2.66 4.65
C CYS A 65 -3.37 -2.67 5.05
N LEU A 66 -2.53 -3.47 4.38
CA LEU A 66 -1.10 -3.48 4.66
C LEU A 66 -0.44 -2.18 4.19
N ILE A 67 -0.75 -1.70 2.99
CA ILE A 67 -0.28 -0.41 2.49
C ILE A 67 -0.70 0.73 3.43
N ALA A 68 -1.96 0.71 3.89
CA ALA A 68 -2.46 1.70 4.84
C ALA A 68 -1.77 1.63 6.20
N ALA A 69 -1.48 0.42 6.71
CA ALA A 69 -0.73 0.24 7.94
C ALA A 69 0.70 0.80 7.83
N PHE A 70 1.39 0.58 6.70
CA PHE A 70 2.69 1.21 6.44
C PHE A 70 2.57 2.74 6.40
N ALA A 71 1.54 3.27 5.74
CA ALA A 71 1.32 4.71 5.69
C ALA A 71 1.12 5.31 7.09
N GLN A 72 0.36 4.65 7.97
CA GLN A 72 0.19 5.06 9.36
C GLN A 72 1.50 4.98 10.15
N GLN A 73 2.18 3.84 10.09
CA GLN A 73 3.40 3.57 10.86
C GLN A 73 4.50 4.58 10.57
N PHE A 74 4.66 5.00 9.31
CA PHE A 74 5.74 5.87 8.86
C PHE A 74 5.29 7.32 8.59
N GLY A 75 4.04 7.68 8.88
CA GLY A 75 3.51 9.02 8.62
C GLY A 75 3.51 9.42 7.14
N LEU A 76 3.30 8.45 6.24
CA LEU A 76 3.32 8.65 4.80
C LEU A 76 1.93 8.96 4.26
N LYS A 77 1.89 9.67 3.14
CA LYS A 77 0.66 9.85 2.35
C LYS A 77 0.58 8.79 1.26
N VAL A 78 -0.62 8.28 1.01
CA VAL A 78 -0.88 7.27 -0.02
C VAL A 78 -1.27 7.95 -1.33
N LEU A 79 -0.53 7.66 -2.40
CA LEU A 79 -0.90 8.01 -3.77
C LEU A 79 -1.71 6.84 -4.35
N HIS A 80 -2.96 7.07 -4.76
CA HIS A 80 -3.84 5.98 -5.21
C HIS A 80 -4.89 6.41 -6.24
N ARG A 81 -5.40 5.42 -6.99
CA ARG A 81 -6.64 5.51 -7.80
C ARG A 81 -7.72 4.53 -7.33
N ASP A 82 -7.51 3.85 -6.21
CA ASP A 82 -8.44 2.85 -5.66
C ASP A 82 -9.38 3.47 -4.61
N ARG A 83 -10.69 3.25 -4.72
CA ARG A 83 -11.72 3.80 -3.83
C ARG A 83 -11.51 3.38 -2.37
N ASP A 84 -10.89 2.23 -2.11
CA ASP A 84 -10.73 1.73 -0.75
C ASP A 84 -9.84 2.67 0.10
N PHE A 85 -8.81 3.26 -0.50
CA PHE A 85 -8.00 4.28 0.18
C PHE A 85 -8.74 5.60 0.38
N SER A 86 -9.67 5.98 -0.52
CA SER A 86 -10.56 7.13 -0.28
C SER A 86 -11.44 6.90 0.95
N VAL A 87 -11.97 5.68 1.11
CA VAL A 87 -12.77 5.32 2.28
C VAL A 87 -11.94 5.36 3.56
N MET A 88 -10.73 4.80 3.53
CA MET A 88 -9.82 4.87 4.69
C MET A 88 -9.44 6.31 5.05
N ALA A 89 -9.21 7.17 4.05
CA ALA A 89 -8.92 8.59 4.28
C ALA A 89 -10.12 9.33 4.90
N ALA A 90 -11.33 9.04 4.45
CA ALA A 90 -12.56 9.61 5.03
C ALA A 90 -12.76 9.19 6.50
N GLU A 91 -12.33 7.99 6.87
CA GLU A 91 -12.31 7.50 8.26
C GLU A 91 -11.13 8.06 9.09
N GLY A 92 -10.29 8.92 8.51
CA GLY A 92 -9.13 9.52 9.17
C GLY A 92 -7.98 8.55 9.41
N ILE A 93 -7.96 7.41 8.74
CA ILE A 93 -6.95 6.35 8.94
C ILE A 93 -5.63 6.74 8.27
N ILE A 94 -5.70 7.23 7.03
CA ILE A 94 -4.54 7.63 6.24
C ILE A 94 -4.75 9.01 5.63
N GLN A 95 -3.65 9.64 5.24
CA GLN A 95 -3.69 10.79 4.35
C GLN A 95 -3.46 10.34 2.91
N VAL A 96 -4.13 10.97 1.96
CA VAL A 96 -4.01 10.66 0.53
C VAL A 96 -3.53 11.87 -0.25
N VAL A 97 -2.88 11.62 -1.38
CA VAL A 97 -2.49 12.63 -2.37
C VAL A 97 -3.13 12.28 -3.71
N GLY A 98 -3.63 13.30 -4.41
CA GLY A 98 -4.17 13.13 -5.76
C GLY A 98 -3.06 13.00 -6.80
N PHE A 99 -3.36 12.35 -7.92
CA PHE A 99 -2.57 12.53 -9.12
C PHE A 99 -2.91 13.92 -9.67
N GLU A 100 -1.96 14.86 -9.64
CA GLU A 100 -2.12 16.09 -10.41
C GLU A 100 -2.16 15.70 -11.90
N GLU A 101 -3.29 15.95 -12.56
CA GLU A 101 -3.37 15.91 -14.02
C GLU A 101 -2.45 17.02 -14.55
N LYS A 102 -1.34 16.62 -15.17
CA LYS A 102 -0.63 17.49 -16.10
C LYS A 102 -1.22 17.32 -17.49
#